data_AF-A0A838UDU2-F1
#
_entry.id   AF-A0A838UDU2-F1
#
_cell.length_a   1.000
_cell.length_b   1.000
_cell.length_c   1.000
_cell.angle_alpha   90.00
_cell.angle_beta   90.00
_cell.angle_gamma   90.00
#
_symmetry.space_group_name_H-M   'P 1'
#
loop_
_entity.id
_entity.type
_entity.pdbx_description
1 polymer ?
#
loop_
_entity_poly.entity_id
_entity_poly.type
_entity_poly.pdbx_seq_one_letter_code
_entity_poly.pdbx_strand_id
1 'polypeptide(L)'
;MKTSKRFTSRSTIATIFFVLSPFLVHAQTPPATGITFAALVGKLVTLVNTSVLPLLYALAFVFFLFGLVRFFFIGGEEGREKGKQLMLYGLIGLFVLFSVWGIVNVLLTVFGTLGTTH
;
A
#
# COMPACT_ATOMS: atom_id res chain seq x y z
N MET A 1 -64.51 -33.60 -5.87
CA MET A 1 -64.03 -32.53 -4.97
C MET A 1 -62.75 -32.99 -4.25
N LYS A 2 -61.55 -32.62 -4.74
CA LYS A 2 -60.41 -32.20 -3.89
C LYS A 2 -59.23 -31.74 -4.77
N THR A 3 -58.96 -30.45 -4.67
CA THR A 3 -57.81 -29.72 -5.19
C THR A 3 -56.54 -30.11 -4.42
N SER A 4 -55.40 -30.20 -5.09
CA SER A 4 -54.10 -30.12 -4.42
C SER A 4 -53.13 -29.32 -5.28
N LYS A 5 -52.92 -28.08 -4.83
CA LYS A 5 -51.95 -27.11 -5.37
C LYS A 5 -50.54 -27.70 -5.26
N ARG A 6 -49.86 -27.93 -6.38
CA ARG A 6 -48.40 -28.11 -6.44
C ARG A 6 -47.77 -26.86 -7.05
N PHE A 7 -47.85 -25.76 -6.31
CA PHE A 7 -47.16 -24.52 -6.61
C PHE A 7 -46.05 -24.33 -5.55
N THR A 8 -44.89 -23.84 -5.97
CA THR A 8 -43.81 -23.24 -5.13
C THR A 8 -43.10 -24.11 -4.10
N SER A 9 -42.26 -25.07 -4.51
CA SER A 9 -41.34 -25.72 -3.54
C SER A 9 -39.87 -25.85 -3.97
N ARG A 10 -39.49 -25.42 -5.18
CA ARG A 10 -38.10 -25.57 -5.67
C ARG A 10 -37.35 -24.25 -5.88
N SER A 11 -38.06 -23.12 -6.02
CA SER A 11 -37.45 -21.80 -6.31
C SER A 11 -37.00 -21.03 -5.06
N THR A 12 -37.62 -21.26 -3.90
CA THR A 12 -37.30 -20.55 -2.65
C THR A 12 -35.93 -20.93 -2.06
N ILE A 13 -35.47 -22.15 -2.31
CA ILE A 13 -34.19 -22.66 -1.78
C ILE A 13 -33.00 -21.96 -2.46
N ALA A 14 -33.12 -21.66 -3.76
CA ALA A 14 -32.05 -20.99 -4.53
C ALA A 14 -31.88 -19.51 -4.14
N THR A 15 -32.96 -18.82 -3.77
CA THR A 15 -32.92 -17.41 -3.36
C THR A 15 -32.29 -17.22 -1.98
N ILE A 16 -32.52 -18.16 -1.06
CA ILE A 16 -31.90 -18.17 0.27
C ILE A 16 -30.37 -18.31 0.15
N PHE A 17 -29.89 -19.18 -0.74
CA PHE A 17 -28.46 -19.39 -0.96
C PHE A 17 -27.75 -18.17 -1.59
N PHE A 18 -28.41 -17.47 -2.52
CA PHE A 18 -27.86 -16.29 -3.18
C PHE A 18 -27.80 -15.08 -2.24
N VAL A 19 -28.82 -14.86 -1.41
CA VAL A 19 -28.88 -13.75 -0.44
C VAL A 19 -27.97 -13.99 0.77
N LEU A 20 -27.71 -15.26 1.14
CA LEU A 20 -26.77 -15.61 2.22
C LEU A 20 -25.31 -15.69 1.76
N SER A 21 -25.03 -15.69 0.45
CA SER A 21 -23.68 -15.76 -0.11
C SER A 21 -22.73 -14.63 0.35
N PRO A 22 -23.16 -13.36 0.53
CA PRO A 22 -22.26 -12.31 1.02
C PRO A 22 -21.84 -12.55 2.47
N PHE A 23 -22.71 -13.19 3.28
CA PHE A 23 -22.43 -13.50 4.68
C PHE A 23 -21.46 -14.68 4.83
N LEU A 24 -21.39 -15.58 3.84
CA LEU A 24 -20.42 -16.68 3.80
C LEU A 24 -19.04 -16.23 3.28
N VAL A 25 -19.00 -15.25 2.37
CA VAL A 25 -17.75 -14.64 1.88
C VAL A 25 -16.98 -13.95 3.02
N HIS A 26 -17.69 -13.39 4.02
CA HIS A 26 -17.06 -12.75 5.18
C HIS A 26 -16.71 -13.70 6.35
N ALA A 27 -17.05 -15.00 6.26
CA ALA A 27 -16.73 -15.99 7.29
C ALA A 27 -15.37 -16.70 7.08
N GLN A 28 -14.64 -16.36 6.02
CA GLN A 28 -13.25 -16.78 5.85
C GLN A 28 -12.37 -16.03 6.83
N THR A 29 -12.35 -16.44 8.10
CA THR A 29 -11.21 -16.16 8.96
C THR A 29 -10.02 -16.89 8.32
N PRO A 30 -8.95 -16.17 7.91
CA PRO A 30 -7.70 -16.82 7.51
C PRO A 30 -7.34 -17.86 8.58
N PRO A 31 -6.88 -19.07 8.21
CA PRO A 31 -6.58 -20.11 9.18
C PRO A 31 -5.73 -19.52 10.31
N ALA A 32 -6.27 -19.55 11.53
CA ALA A 32 -5.59 -19.04 12.71
C ALA A 32 -4.45 -20.01 13.05
N THR A 33 -3.23 -19.67 12.64
CA THR A 33 -2.02 -20.40 13.00
C THR A 33 -1.06 -19.47 13.73
N GLY A 34 -1.46 -18.95 14.90
CA GLY A 34 -0.61 -18.13 15.75
C GLY A 34 -0.14 -16.81 15.13
N ILE A 35 0.42 -15.94 15.96
CA ILE A 35 1.18 -14.79 15.46
C ILE A 35 2.52 -15.33 14.97
N THR A 36 2.60 -15.70 13.69
CA THR A 36 3.89 -16.08 13.09
C THR A 36 4.78 -14.85 12.96
N PHE A 37 6.09 -15.04 13.04
CA PHE A 37 7.05 -13.97 12.79
C PHE A 37 6.81 -13.31 11.42
N ALA A 38 6.49 -14.12 10.41
CA ALA A 38 6.14 -13.63 9.07
C ALA A 38 4.91 -12.69 9.09
N ALA A 39 3.88 -13.00 9.88
CA ALA A 39 2.70 -12.14 10.00
C ALA A 39 3.03 -10.80 10.70
N LEU A 40 3.92 -10.79 11.69
CA LEU A 40 4.37 -9.55 12.34
C LEU A 40 5.19 -8.68 11.41
N VAL A 41 6.17 -9.29 10.72
CA VAL A 41 7.00 -8.58 9.74
C VAL A 41 6.14 -8.03 8.62
N GLY A 42 5.20 -8.81 8.09
CA GLY A 42 4.25 -8.35 7.06
C GLY A 42 3.41 -7.15 7.51
N LYS A 43 2.92 -7.15 8.76
CA LYS A 43 2.19 -6.01 9.33
C LYS A 43 3.07 -4.76 9.46
N LEU A 44 4.31 -4.91 9.94
CA LEU A 44 5.25 -3.79 10.07
C LEU A 44 5.62 -3.20 8.71
N VAL A 45 5.94 -4.05 7.72
CA VAL A 45 6.26 -3.61 6.36
C VAL A 45 5.06 -2.87 5.75
N THR A 46 3.85 -3.39 5.94
CA THR A 46 2.62 -2.75 5.43
C THR A 46 2.40 -1.38 6.07
N LEU A 47 2.61 -1.25 7.39
CA LEU A 47 2.48 0.02 8.09
C LEU A 47 3.51 1.05 7.60
N VAL A 48 4.77 0.64 7.46
CA VAL A 48 5.84 1.53 6.97
C VAL A 48 5.53 1.97 5.54
N ASN A 49 5.13 1.03 4.67
CA ASN A 49 4.87 1.33 3.26
C ASN A 49 3.64 2.24 3.07
N THR A 50 2.59 2.05 3.87
CA THR A 50 1.32 2.77 3.70
C THR A 50 1.31 4.14 4.38
N SER A 51 2.01 4.27 5.51
CA SER A 51 1.91 5.49 6.34
C SER A 51 3.23 6.25 6.42
N VAL A 52 4.35 5.55 6.65
CA VAL A 52 5.63 6.20 6.95
C VAL A 52 6.29 6.73 5.67
N LEU A 53 6.36 5.92 4.62
CA LEU A 53 7.01 6.35 3.37
C LEU A 53 6.30 7.53 2.70
N PRO A 54 4.96 7.53 2.53
CA PRO A 54 4.30 8.67 1.89
C PRO A 54 4.53 9.97 2.67
N LEU A 55 4.58 9.88 4.01
CA LEU A 55 4.93 11.00 4.86
C LEU A 55 6.37 11.48 4.65
N LEU A 56 7.34 10.57 4.56
CA LEU A 56 8.74 10.92 4.30
C LEU A 56 8.94 11.51 2.90
N TYR A 57 8.28 10.97 1.88
CA TYR A 57 8.28 11.54 0.53
C TYR A 57 7.70 12.95 0.54
N ALA A 58 6.56 13.15 1.17
CA ALA A 58 5.94 14.47 1.30
C ALA A 58 6.85 15.45 2.03
N LEU A 59 7.45 15.04 3.15
CA LEU A 59 8.35 15.90 3.92
C LEU A 59 9.59 16.27 3.12
N ALA A 60 10.28 15.30 2.51
CA ALA A 60 11.45 15.56 1.69
C ALA A 60 11.13 16.45 0.48
N PHE A 61 9.96 16.27 -0.13
CA PHE A 61 9.46 17.13 -1.21
C PHE A 61 9.20 18.57 -0.73
N VAL A 62 8.61 18.75 0.46
CA VAL A 62 8.40 20.08 1.05
C VAL A 62 9.75 20.77 1.33
N PHE A 63 10.74 20.06 1.88
CA PHE A 63 12.08 20.62 2.08
C PHE A 63 12.75 21.02 0.76
N PHE A 64 12.59 20.20 -0.28
CA PHE A 64 13.05 20.52 -1.62
C PHE A 64 12.38 21.80 -2.17
N LEU A 65 11.06 21.92 -2.07
CA LEU A 65 10.31 23.10 -2.51
C LEU A 65 10.67 24.35 -1.69
N PHE A 66 10.87 24.22 -0.38
CA PHE A 66 11.31 25.34 0.46
C PHE A 66 12.70 25.83 0.05
N GLY A 67 13.63 24.91 -0.23
CA GLY A 67 14.93 25.23 -0.79
C GLY A 67 14.82 25.92 -2.15
N LEU A 68 13.93 25.45 -3.02
CA LEU A 68 13.68 26.04 -4.34
C LEU A 68 13.15 27.47 -4.23
N VAL A 69 12.17 27.70 -3.36
CA VAL A 69 11.62 29.03 -3.11
C VAL A 69 12.70 29.96 -2.57
N ARG A 70 13.52 29.48 -1.63
CA ARG A 70 14.63 30.26 -1.09
C ARG A 70 15.70 30.58 -2.13
N PHE A 71 16.02 29.63 -3.00
CA PHE A 71 17.01 29.80 -4.07
C PHE A 71 16.59 30.84 -5.11
N PHE A 72 15.31 30.81 -5.53
CA PHE A 72 14.82 31.68 -6.61
C PHE A 72 14.24 33.00 -6.12
N PHE A 73 13.52 33.02 -5.00
CA PHE A 73 12.78 34.20 -4.55
C PHE A 73 13.46 34.98 -3.42
N ILE A 74 14.36 34.36 -2.65
CA ILE A 74 15.01 35.02 -1.50
C ILE A 74 16.45 35.41 -1.87
N GLY A 75 16.57 36.56 -2.54
CA GLY A 75 17.29 37.72 -1.99
C GLY A 75 18.82 37.76 -1.96
N GLY A 76 19.56 37.06 -2.83
CA GLY A 76 21.00 37.31 -3.04
C GLY A 76 21.89 36.07 -2.99
N GLU A 77 23.20 36.27 -2.89
CA GLU A 77 24.21 35.20 -2.94
C GLU A 77 24.07 34.21 -1.78
N GLU A 78 23.84 34.71 -0.56
CA GLU A 78 23.65 33.88 0.64
C GLU A 78 22.33 33.08 0.62
N GLY A 79 21.26 33.65 0.05
CA GLY A 79 19.98 32.98 -0.12
C GLY A 79 20.04 31.86 -1.16
N ARG A 80 20.80 32.09 -2.25
CA ARG A 80 21.09 31.06 -3.25
C ARG A 80 21.93 29.94 -2.67
N GLU A 81 22.96 30.23 -1.89
CA GLU A 81 23.82 29.20 -1.32
C GLU A 81 23.05 28.30 -0.33
N LYS A 82 22.31 28.91 0.61
CA LYS A 82 21.45 28.19 1.57
C LYS A 82 20.30 27.45 0.90
N GLY A 83 19.65 28.07 -0.09
CA GLY A 83 18.57 27.44 -0.86
C GLY A 83 19.05 26.21 -1.62
N LYS A 84 20.23 26.30 -2.25
CA LYS A 84 20.84 25.19 -2.99
C LYS A 84 21.20 24.02 -2.07
N GLN A 85 21.74 24.29 -0.88
CA GLN A 85 21.99 23.25 0.12
C GLN A 85 20.69 22.56 0.56
N LEU A 86 19.64 23.32 0.86
CA LEU A 86 18.33 22.76 1.24
C LEU A 86 17.70 21.91 0.13
N MET A 87 17.79 22.37 -1.13
CA MET A 87 17.35 21.59 -2.29
C MET A 87 18.13 20.29 -2.42
N LEU A 88 19.45 20.32 -2.22
CA LEU A 88 20.27 19.12 -2.29
C LEU A 88 19.91 18.12 -1.19
N TYR A 89 19.70 18.56 0.04
CA TYR A 89 19.27 17.66 1.12
C TYR A 89 17.90 17.04 0.84
N GLY A 90 16.93 17.81 0.34
CA GLY A 90 15.62 17.30 -0.08
C GLY A 90 15.74 16.29 -1.23
N LEU A 91 16.56 16.60 -2.24
CA LEU A 91 16.77 15.73 -3.40
C LEU A 91 17.49 14.43 -3.03
N ILE A 92 18.51 14.48 -2.17
CA ILE A 92 19.20 13.28 -1.68
C ILE A 92 18.23 12.42 -0.89
N GLY A 93 17.42 13.02 -0.01
CA GLY A 93 16.39 12.31 0.75
C GLY A 93 15.40 11.58 -0.16
N LEU A 94 14.87 12.28 -1.18
CA LEU A 94 13.98 11.67 -2.18
C LEU A 94 14.69 10.55 -2.95
N PHE A 95 15.90 10.80 -3.45
CA PHE A 95 16.67 9.83 -4.22
C PHE A 95 16.93 8.54 -3.44
N VAL A 96 17.32 8.63 -2.16
CA VAL A 96 17.56 7.45 -1.31
C VAL A 96 16.27 6.66 -1.10
N LEU A 97 15.15 7.34 -0.80
CA LEU A 97 13.86 6.69 -0.61
C LEU A 97 13.42 5.91 -1.87
N PHE A 98 13.55 6.53 -3.05
CA PHE A 98 13.25 5.88 -4.33
C PHE A 98 14.23 4.75 -4.66
N SER A 99 15.52 4.95 -4.40
CA SER A 99 16.58 3.99 -4.71
C SER A 99 16.41 2.69 -3.91
N VAL A 100 16.18 2.79 -2.59
CA VAL A 100 15.96 1.62 -1.74
C VAL A 100 14.75 0.82 -2.20
N TRP A 101 13.62 1.48 -2.48
CA TRP A 101 12.42 0.78 -2.96
C TRP A 101 12.54 0.24 -4.38
N GLY A 102 13.22 0.94 -5.27
CA GLY A 102 13.52 0.45 -6.61
C GLY A 102 14.32 -0.84 -6.55
N ILE A 103 15.38 -0.87 -5.74
CA ILE A 103 16.22 -2.05 -5.55
C ILE A 103 15.41 -3.18 -4.89
N VAL A 104 14.66 -2.91 -3.81
CA VAL A 104 13.83 -3.92 -3.14
C VAL A 104 12.84 -4.55 -4.12
N ASN A 105 12.16 -3.75 -4.94
CA ASN A 105 11.21 -4.25 -5.92
C ASN A 105 11.88 -5.12 -6.99
N VAL A 106 13.08 -4.75 -7.45
CA VAL A 106 13.86 -5.56 -8.40
C VAL A 106 14.28 -6.89 -7.77
N LEU A 107 14.81 -6.88 -6.54
CA LEU A 107 15.16 -8.12 -5.84
C LEU A 107 13.94 -9.03 -5.66
N LEU A 108 12.80 -8.49 -5.20
CA LEU A 108 11.57 -9.25 -5.03
C LEU A 108 11.05 -9.82 -6.35
N THR A 109 11.18 -9.06 -7.44
CA THR A 109 10.77 -9.54 -8.77
C THR A 109 11.68 -10.67 -9.23
N VAL A 110 13.01 -10.48 -9.20
CA VAL A 110 13.97 -11.48 -9.68
C VAL A 110 13.87 -12.76 -8.85
N PHE A 111 13.94 -12.67 -7.52
CA PHE A 111 13.88 -13.86 -6.66
C PHE A 111 12.47 -14.46 -6.57
N GLY A 112 11.41 -13.63 -6.69
CA GLY A 112 10.03 -14.10 -6.71
C GLY A 112 9.71 -14.89 -7.98
N THR A 113 10.16 -14.45 -9.16
CA THR A 113 9.91 -15.18 -10.40
C THR A 113 10.74 -16.46 -10.52
N LEU A 114 11.94 -16.49 -9.94
CA LEU A 114 12.82 -17.66 -9.96
C LEU A 114 12.34 -18.80 -9.05
N GLY A 115 11.49 -18.50 -8.05
CA GLY A 115 10.91 -19.51 -7.14
C GLY A 115 9.57 -20.10 -7.60
N THR A 116 8.94 -19.53 -8.63
CA THR A 116 7.57 -19.88 -9.06
C THR A 116 7.49 -20.62 -10.40
N THR A 117 8.61 -20.87 -11.05
CA THR A 117 8.70 -21.83 -12.17
C THR A 117 9.05 -23.21 -11.61
N HIS A 118 8.05 -23.87 -11.02
CA HIS A 118 7.79 -25.33 -10.94
C HIS A 118 6.82 -25.63 -9.79
#